data_AF-A0A1D2M0L7-F1
#
_entry.id   AF-A0A1D2M0L7-F1
#
_cell.length_a   1.000
_cell.length_b   1.000
_cell.length_c   1.000
_cell.angle_alpha   90.00
_cell.angle_beta   90.00
_cell.angle_gamma   90.00
#
_symmetry.space_group_name_H-M   'P 1'
#
loop_
_entity.id
_entity.type
_entity.pdbx_description
1 polymer ?
#
loop_
_entity_poly.entity_id
_entity_poly.type
_entity_poly.pdbx_seq_one_letter_code
_entity_poly.pdbx_strand_id
1 'polypeptide(L)'
;METAEVEGDWKNFSFHIAQRQHCQAITSHIRQHDWREDPLDKHFCNMQMRLPLFFSDSTVYAYTEQNLSLVAVDKSNGKVAGVQLNSTKYKSAVLLMAVINKPFPVHQTRKEVAKAQLLQRVNDEESIIRNNPEIDHFINFDKTVVAQEYRGQGLATEMWERSIKCRKQKSVH
;
A
#
# COMPACT_ATOMS: atom_id res chain seq x y z
N MET A 1 1.18 -17.03 -20.76
CA MET A 1 1.55 -18.06 -19.76
C MET A 1 2.25 -17.43 -18.56
N GLU A 2 2.04 -16.14 -18.27
CA GLU A 2 2.84 -15.36 -17.28
C GLU A 2 2.01 -14.89 -16.06
N THR A 3 0.68 -14.86 -16.14
CA THR A 3 -0.21 -14.56 -15.00
C THR A 3 -0.05 -15.53 -13.83
N ALA A 4 0.43 -16.75 -14.11
CA ALA A 4 0.75 -17.78 -13.12
C ALA A 4 1.95 -17.44 -12.22
N GLU A 5 2.75 -16.42 -12.56
CA GLU A 5 3.87 -16.00 -11.70
C GLU A 5 3.52 -14.88 -10.72
N VAL A 6 2.39 -14.19 -10.94
CA VAL A 6 1.88 -13.12 -10.06
C VAL A 6 0.81 -13.69 -9.14
N GLU A 7 -0.17 -14.39 -9.73
CA GLU A 7 -1.21 -15.11 -8.99
C GLU A 7 -0.84 -16.59 -8.81
N GLY A 8 -1.52 -17.27 -7.90
CA GLY A 8 -1.33 -18.70 -7.64
C GLY A 8 -0.63 -19.00 -6.32
N ASP A 9 -0.33 -20.28 -6.14
CA ASP A 9 0.08 -20.80 -4.84
C ASP A 9 1.57 -20.54 -4.54
N TRP A 10 1.85 -20.31 -3.26
CA TRP A 10 3.19 -20.40 -2.68
C TRP A 10 3.07 -20.87 -1.24
N LYS A 11 3.65 -22.04 -0.94
CA LYS A 11 3.48 -22.74 0.34
C LYS A 11 1.97 -22.91 0.65
N ASN A 12 1.54 -22.48 1.83
CA ASN A 12 0.15 -22.56 2.29
C ASN A 12 -0.69 -21.32 1.91
N PHE A 13 -0.19 -20.46 1.02
CA PHE A 13 -0.87 -19.23 0.63
C PHE A 13 -1.23 -19.25 -0.85
N SER A 14 -2.41 -18.72 -1.17
CA SER A 14 -2.85 -18.44 -2.54
C SER A 14 -2.80 -16.93 -2.77
N PHE A 15 -2.11 -16.50 -3.82
CA PHE A 15 -1.95 -15.09 -4.17
C PHE A 15 -2.94 -14.71 -5.27
N HIS A 16 -3.56 -13.57 -5.09
CA HIS A 16 -4.51 -13.01 -6.05
C HIS A 16 -4.23 -11.52 -6.25
N ILE A 17 -4.50 -11.02 -7.44
CA ILE A 17 -4.63 -9.57 -7.63
C ILE A 17 -5.82 -9.09 -6.81
N ALA A 18 -5.62 -8.01 -6.07
CA ALA A 18 -6.66 -7.42 -5.25
C ALA A 18 -7.78 -6.87 -6.15
N GLN A 19 -8.99 -7.39 -5.97
CA GLN A 19 -10.19 -7.01 -6.69
C GLN A 19 -11.18 -6.36 -5.73
N ARG A 20 -12.22 -5.72 -6.28
CA ARG A 20 -13.28 -5.06 -5.51
C ARG A 20 -13.87 -5.92 -4.41
N GLN A 21 -14.07 -7.22 -4.67
CA GLN A 21 -14.62 -8.17 -3.69
C GLN A 21 -13.70 -8.39 -2.48
N HIS A 22 -12.41 -8.08 -2.60
CA HIS A 22 -11.43 -8.20 -1.51
C HIS A 22 -11.38 -6.95 -0.62
N CYS A 23 -11.99 -5.82 -1.02
CA CYS A 23 -11.81 -4.53 -0.32
C CYS A 23 -12.10 -4.62 1.18
N GLN A 24 -13.24 -5.18 1.57
CA GLN A 24 -13.63 -5.29 2.98
C GLN A 24 -12.65 -6.17 3.78
N ALA A 25 -12.19 -7.28 3.20
CA ALA A 25 -11.25 -8.19 3.83
C ALA A 25 -9.86 -7.54 3.98
N ILE A 26 -9.40 -6.83 2.96
CA ILE A 26 -8.15 -6.07 2.97
C ILE A 26 -8.20 -4.96 4.02
N THR A 27 -9.25 -4.14 4.00
CA THR A 27 -9.44 -3.08 4.99
C THR A 27 -9.35 -3.67 6.39
N SER A 28 -10.16 -4.69 6.69
CA SER A 28 -10.20 -5.35 8.00
C SER A 28 -8.84 -5.90 8.42
N HIS A 29 -8.11 -6.55 7.51
CA HIS A 29 -6.77 -7.07 7.75
C HIS A 29 -5.78 -5.96 8.12
N ILE A 30 -5.75 -4.84 7.37
CA ILE A 30 -4.90 -3.69 7.68
C ILE A 30 -5.24 -3.14 9.07
N ARG A 31 -6.52 -2.96 9.39
CA ARG A 31 -6.94 -2.46 10.72
C ARG A 31 -6.42 -3.34 11.87
N GLN A 32 -6.39 -4.65 11.64
CA GLN A 32 -6.01 -5.62 12.66
C GLN A 32 -4.49 -5.70 12.89
N HIS A 33 -3.69 -5.56 11.82
CA HIS A 33 -2.28 -5.92 11.86
C HIS A 33 -1.28 -4.77 11.62
N ASP A 34 -1.71 -3.63 11.09
CA ASP A 34 -0.83 -2.54 10.67
C ASP A 34 -0.60 -1.49 11.77
N TRP A 35 -1.67 -0.96 12.36
CA TRP A 35 -1.61 0.28 13.15
C TRP A 35 -0.91 0.17 14.51
N ARG A 36 -0.67 -1.05 15.00
CA ARG A 36 0.08 -1.24 16.24
C ARG A 36 1.59 -1.22 16.01
N GLU A 37 2.04 -1.32 14.76
CA GLU A 37 3.42 -1.65 14.43
C GLU A 37 4.07 -0.70 13.42
N ASP A 38 3.29 0.08 12.67
CA ASP A 38 3.83 1.15 11.82
C ASP A 38 4.56 2.21 12.69
N PRO A 39 5.87 2.44 12.49
CA PRO A 39 6.66 3.35 13.34
C PRO A 39 6.15 4.80 13.31
N LEU A 40 5.60 5.25 12.18
CA LEU A 40 5.05 6.60 12.07
C LEU A 40 3.70 6.66 12.79
N ASP A 41 2.84 5.66 12.64
CA ASP A 41 1.56 5.63 13.36
C ASP A 41 1.76 5.53 14.88
N LYS A 42 2.74 4.75 15.34
CA LYS A 42 3.09 4.64 16.76
C LYS A 42 3.48 5.97 17.39
N HIS A 43 4.10 6.88 16.63
CA HIS A 43 4.56 8.18 17.15
C HIS A 43 3.56 9.31 16.88
N PHE A 44 2.93 9.30 15.71
CA PHE A 44 2.11 10.40 15.23
C PHE A 44 0.60 10.15 15.37
N CYS A 45 0.11 8.94 15.57
CA CYS A 45 -1.32 8.72 15.77
C CYS A 45 -1.69 8.69 17.25
N ASN A 46 -2.75 9.41 17.63
CA ASN A 46 -3.35 9.26 18.96
C ASN A 46 -4.19 7.98 18.95
N MET A 47 -3.84 7.01 19.80
CA MET A 47 -4.55 5.72 19.94
C MET A 47 -6.06 5.85 20.22
N GLN A 48 -6.53 7.03 20.66
CA GLN A 48 -7.94 7.33 20.93
C GLN A 48 -8.73 7.78 19.69
N MET A 49 -8.09 8.28 18.63
CA MET A 49 -8.76 8.59 17.36
C MET A 49 -8.87 7.32 16.53
N ARG A 50 -9.75 6.42 16.95
CA ARG A 50 -10.02 5.09 16.37
C ARG A 50 -10.75 5.15 15.01
N LEU A 51 -10.51 6.17 14.18
CA LEU A 51 -11.14 6.31 12.87
C LEU A 51 -10.13 6.22 11.72
N PRO A 52 -10.38 5.33 10.74
CA PRO A 52 -9.43 4.90 9.73
C PRO A 52 -9.52 5.81 8.51
N LEU A 53 -9.08 7.06 8.62
CA LEU A 53 -9.23 7.99 7.50
C LEU A 53 -8.32 7.64 6.30
N PHE A 54 -7.23 6.89 6.52
CA PHE A 54 -6.32 6.52 5.43
C PHE A 54 -6.72 5.25 4.68
N PHE A 55 -7.30 4.24 5.33
CA PHE A 55 -7.69 2.98 4.70
C PHE A 55 -9.16 2.64 5.03
N SER A 56 -10.05 3.35 4.35
CA SER A 56 -11.46 2.97 4.20
C SER A 56 -11.62 2.00 3.02
N ASP A 57 -12.79 1.37 2.91
CA ASP A 57 -13.11 0.54 1.75
C ASP A 57 -13.05 1.34 0.44
N SER A 58 -13.34 2.65 0.48
CA SER A 58 -13.20 3.55 -0.67
C SER A 58 -11.74 3.80 -1.06
N THR A 59 -10.83 3.95 -0.10
CA THR A 59 -9.39 4.04 -0.41
C THR A 59 -8.88 2.72 -0.99
N VAL A 60 -9.23 1.60 -0.36
CA VAL A 60 -8.81 0.27 -0.84
C VAL A 60 -9.38 -0.01 -2.23
N TYR A 61 -10.62 0.42 -2.50
CA TYR A 61 -11.20 0.34 -3.84
C TYR A 61 -10.35 1.04 -4.90
N ALA A 62 -9.84 2.25 -4.62
CA ALA A 62 -8.95 2.94 -5.56
C ALA A 62 -7.64 2.18 -5.84
N TYR A 63 -7.17 1.35 -4.91
CA TYR A 63 -6.03 0.44 -5.14
C TYR A 63 -6.42 -0.76 -6.00
N THR A 64 -7.61 -1.33 -5.79
CA THR A 64 -8.06 -2.50 -6.57
C THR A 64 -8.30 -2.15 -8.04
N GLU A 65 -8.79 -0.94 -8.34
CA GLU A 65 -9.03 -0.50 -9.73
C GLU A 65 -7.75 -0.47 -10.58
N GLN A 66 -6.59 -0.33 -9.93
CA GLN A 66 -5.31 -0.28 -10.64
C GLN A 66 -4.78 -1.67 -11.00
N ASN A 67 -5.34 -2.76 -10.43
CA ASN A 67 -4.89 -4.13 -10.65
C ASN A 67 -3.37 -4.29 -10.43
N LEU A 68 -2.83 -3.63 -9.40
CA LEU A 68 -1.41 -3.67 -9.03
C LEU A 68 -1.18 -4.23 -7.62
N SER A 69 -2.23 -4.22 -6.81
CA SER A 69 -2.18 -4.66 -5.42
C SER A 69 -2.43 -6.17 -5.35
N LEU A 70 -1.86 -6.83 -4.34
CA LEU A 70 -1.97 -8.27 -4.13
C LEU A 70 -2.60 -8.57 -2.77
N VAL A 71 -3.35 -9.67 -2.72
CA VAL A 71 -3.83 -10.29 -1.49
C VAL A 71 -3.33 -11.73 -1.43
N ALA A 72 -2.75 -12.10 -0.28
CA ALA A 72 -2.37 -13.47 0.03
C ALA A 72 -3.40 -14.06 1.00
N VAL A 73 -3.95 -15.21 0.66
CA VAL A 73 -4.97 -15.92 1.43
C VAL A 73 -4.41 -17.24 1.93
N ASP A 74 -4.55 -17.52 3.22
CA ASP A 74 -4.20 -18.82 3.79
C ASP A 74 -5.18 -19.89 3.30
N LYS A 75 -4.65 -20.92 2.62
CA LYS A 75 -5.43 -22.01 2.04
C LYS A 75 -6.13 -22.87 3.08
N SER A 76 -5.62 -22.92 4.30
CA SER A 76 -6.16 -23.77 5.37
C SER A 76 -7.46 -23.23 5.97
N ASN A 77 -7.62 -21.90 6.01
CA ASN A 77 -8.73 -21.24 6.71
C ASN A 77 -9.41 -20.13 5.89
N GLY A 78 -8.93 -19.84 4.68
CA GLY A 78 -9.47 -18.83 3.77
C GLY A 78 -9.28 -17.39 4.23
N LYS A 79 -8.49 -17.13 5.27
CA LYS A 79 -8.27 -15.77 5.80
C LYS A 79 -7.17 -15.06 5.03
N VAL A 80 -7.29 -13.73 4.95
CA VAL A 80 -6.23 -12.87 4.42
C VAL A 80 -5.01 -12.98 5.35
N ALA A 81 -3.91 -13.49 4.79
CA ALA A 81 -2.63 -13.64 5.46
C ALA A 81 -1.71 -12.43 5.26
N GLY A 82 -1.84 -11.74 4.14
CA GLY A 82 -1.10 -10.52 3.85
C GLY A 82 -1.70 -9.72 2.70
N VAL A 83 -1.33 -8.44 2.67
CA VAL A 83 -1.74 -7.49 1.63
C VAL A 83 -0.53 -6.67 1.20
N GLN A 84 -0.40 -6.49 -0.12
CA GLN A 84 0.51 -5.51 -0.71
C GLN A 84 -0.32 -4.50 -1.51
N LEU A 85 -0.32 -3.24 -1.06
CA LEU A 85 -0.96 -2.14 -1.76
C LEU A 85 0.07 -1.39 -2.60
N ASN A 86 -0.21 -1.31 -3.90
CA ASN A 86 0.62 -0.62 -4.87
C ASN A 86 -0.24 0.34 -5.69
N SER A 87 0.32 1.49 -6.06
CA SER A 87 -0.36 2.45 -6.93
C SER A 87 0.57 3.08 -7.95
N THR A 88 0.03 3.46 -9.11
CA THR A 88 0.71 4.31 -10.07
C THR A 88 0.66 5.76 -9.58
N LYS A 89 1.83 6.39 -9.44
CA LYS A 89 1.96 7.82 -9.17
C LYS A 89 2.38 8.52 -10.45
N TYR A 90 1.59 9.51 -10.85
CA TYR A 90 1.91 10.39 -11.96
C TYR A 90 2.72 11.59 -11.48
N LYS A 91 3.72 11.98 -12.27
CA LYS A 91 4.57 13.15 -12.03
C LYS A 91 3.77 14.41 -11.69
N SER A 92 2.72 14.69 -12.47
CA SER A 92 1.83 15.85 -12.25
C SER A 92 1.17 15.84 -10.87
N ALA A 93 0.70 14.69 -10.40
CA ALA A 93 0.07 14.55 -9.09
C ALA A 93 1.09 14.72 -7.94
N VAL A 94 2.29 14.16 -8.09
CA VAL A 94 3.38 14.30 -7.10
C VAL A 94 3.81 15.75 -6.97
N LEU A 95 4.05 16.43 -8.10
CA LEU A 95 4.41 17.85 -8.12
C LEU A 95 3.28 18.73 -7.57
N LEU A 96 2.02 18.40 -7.87
CA LEU A 96 0.88 19.11 -7.32
C LEU A 96 0.81 18.99 -5.79
N MET A 97 1.09 17.82 -5.21
CA MET A 97 1.13 17.67 -3.74
C MET A 97 2.27 18.49 -3.11
N ALA A 98 3.40 18.63 -3.77
CA ALA A 98 4.51 19.47 -3.30
C ALA A 98 4.18 20.96 -3.31
N VAL A 99 3.38 21.42 -4.27
CA VAL A 99 2.98 22.84 -4.39
C VAL A 99 1.79 23.16 -3.49
N ILE A 100 0.85 22.23 -3.36
CA ILE A 100 -0.31 22.37 -2.50
C ILE A 100 0.12 22.09 -1.05
N ASN A 101 0.72 23.09 -0.40
CA ASN A 101 0.69 23.27 1.05
C ASN A 101 -0.76 23.55 1.47
N LYS A 102 -1.67 22.59 1.26
CA LYS A 102 -3.07 22.76 1.66
C LYS A 102 -3.06 22.98 3.18
N PRO A 103 -3.75 24.02 3.70
CA PRO A 103 -4.03 24.07 5.11
C PRO A 103 -4.72 22.75 5.45
N PHE A 104 -4.08 21.98 6.31
CA PHE A 104 -4.59 20.69 6.75
C PHE A 104 -6.04 20.86 7.19
N PRO A 105 -6.95 19.93 6.82
CA PRO A 105 -8.35 20.04 7.19
C PRO A 105 -8.46 20.36 8.69
N VAL A 106 -9.39 21.23 9.06
CA VAL A 106 -9.59 21.83 10.40
C VAL A 106 -9.71 20.78 11.53
N HIS A 107 -9.81 19.50 11.19
CA HIS A 107 -9.94 18.36 12.09
C HIS A 107 -8.69 17.48 12.23
N GLN A 108 -7.54 17.86 11.64
CA GLN A 108 -6.31 17.10 11.79
C GLN A 108 -5.53 17.51 13.05
N THR A 109 -5.05 16.51 13.79
CA THR A 109 -4.20 16.70 14.95
C THR A 109 -2.82 17.23 14.53
N ARG A 110 -2.15 17.97 15.43
CA ARG A 110 -0.77 18.45 15.20
C ARG A 110 0.21 17.34 14.79
N LYS A 111 -0.04 16.11 15.24
CA LYS A 111 0.81 14.97 14.92
C LYS A 111 0.57 14.43 13.51
N GLU A 112 -0.69 14.39 13.03
CA GLU A 112 -1.00 14.02 11.64
C GLU A 112 -0.39 15.02 10.65
N VAL A 113 -0.44 16.32 11.00
CA VAL A 113 0.26 17.39 10.28
C VAL A 113 1.77 17.13 10.22
N ALA A 114 2.39 16.81 11.35
CA ALA A 114 3.83 16.52 11.40
C ALA A 114 4.21 15.29 10.56
N LYS A 115 3.41 14.21 10.61
CA LYS A 115 3.61 13.02 9.76
C LYS A 115 3.54 13.39 8.28
N ALA A 116 2.53 14.14 7.87
CA ALA A 116 2.37 14.55 6.47
C ALA A 116 3.52 15.45 6.00
N GLN A 117 3.97 16.39 6.84
CA GLN A 117 5.14 17.24 6.54
C GLN A 117 6.43 16.42 6.40
N LEU A 118 6.64 15.40 7.25
CA LEU A 118 7.79 14.50 7.13
C LEU A 118 7.75 13.74 5.81
N LEU A 119 6.61 13.12 5.48
CA LEU A 119 6.45 12.39 4.21
C LEU A 119 6.62 13.31 3.00
N GLN A 120 6.15 14.56 3.09
CA GLN A 120 6.34 15.55 2.03
C GLN A 120 7.83 15.89 1.85
N ARG A 121 8.58 16.12 2.94
CA ARG A 121 10.03 16.35 2.87
C ARG A 121 10.77 15.18 2.24
N VAL A 122 10.45 13.95 2.66
CA VAL A 122 11.04 12.74 2.04
C VAL A 122 10.72 12.72 0.54
N ASN A 123 9.48 13.00 0.14
CA ASN A 123 9.11 13.05 -1.27
C ASN A 123 9.77 14.19 -2.06
N ASP A 124 10.14 15.29 -1.40
CA ASP A 124 10.80 16.44 -2.03
C ASP A 124 12.32 16.28 -2.11
N GLU A 125 12.94 15.67 -1.09
CA GLU A 125 14.39 15.46 -1.00
C GLU A 125 14.82 14.21 -1.78
N GLU A 126 14.04 13.13 -1.69
CA GLU A 126 14.33 11.82 -2.30
C GLU A 126 13.44 11.53 -3.52
N SER A 127 12.90 12.56 -4.14
CA SER A 127 11.92 12.42 -5.22
C SER A 127 12.52 11.69 -6.43
N ILE A 128 12.01 10.49 -6.74
CA ILE A 128 12.30 9.79 -8.01
C ILE A 128 12.09 10.73 -9.20
N ILE A 129 11.05 11.55 -9.16
CA ILE A 129 10.68 12.50 -10.21
C ILE A 129 11.68 13.66 -10.35
N ARG A 130 12.28 14.13 -9.26
CA ARG A 130 13.31 15.19 -9.32
C ARG A 130 14.63 14.64 -9.84
N ASN A 131 14.98 13.43 -9.39
CA ASN A 131 16.23 12.78 -9.78
C ASN A 131 16.19 12.19 -11.19
N ASN A 132 14.99 11.91 -11.71
CA ASN A 132 14.75 11.33 -13.04
C ASN A 132 13.62 12.11 -13.71
N PRO A 133 13.87 13.34 -14.17
CA PRO A 133 12.84 14.23 -14.69
C PRO A 133 12.15 13.70 -15.96
N GLU A 134 12.73 12.73 -16.64
CA GLU A 134 12.16 12.02 -17.79
C GLU A 134 11.08 11.00 -17.41
N ILE A 135 10.96 10.62 -16.12
CA ILE A 135 9.94 9.68 -15.67
C ILE A 135 8.60 10.42 -15.50
N ASP A 136 7.60 10.04 -16.30
CA ASP A 136 6.24 10.60 -16.20
C ASP A 136 5.38 9.94 -15.12
N HIS A 137 5.66 8.68 -14.80
CA HIS A 137 4.96 7.93 -13.77
C HIS A 137 5.81 6.78 -13.23
N PHE A 138 5.53 6.36 -11.99
CA PHE A 138 6.17 5.22 -11.35
C PHE A 138 5.16 4.43 -10.51
N ILE A 139 5.48 3.17 -10.23
CA ILE A 139 4.70 2.37 -9.28
C ILE A 139 5.28 2.59 -7.90
N ASN A 140 4.44 3.05 -6.98
CA ASN A 140 4.75 3.14 -5.57
C ASN A 140 4.28 1.87 -4.86
N PHE A 141 5.11 1.38 -3.94
CA PHE A 141 4.78 0.28 -3.04
C PHE A 141 4.29 0.91 -1.75
N ASP A 142 3.00 1.26 -1.70
CA ASP A 142 2.45 2.12 -0.66
C ASP A 142 2.40 1.44 0.72
N LYS A 143 2.06 0.15 0.79
CA LYS A 143 1.95 -0.56 2.07
C LYS A 143 2.05 -2.08 1.92
N THR A 144 2.80 -2.70 2.82
CA THR A 144 2.86 -4.16 3.00
C THR A 144 2.38 -4.50 4.40
N VAL A 145 1.39 -5.39 4.54
CA VAL A 145 0.91 -5.86 5.85
C VAL A 145 0.87 -7.38 5.84
N VAL A 146 1.39 -8.01 6.89
CA VAL A 146 1.37 -9.45 7.10
C VAL A 146 0.81 -9.75 8.49
N ALA A 147 -0.15 -10.66 8.57
CA ALA A 147 -0.70 -11.12 9.85
C ALA A 147 0.40 -11.69 10.72
N GLN A 148 0.35 -11.42 12.03
CA GLN A 148 1.43 -11.72 12.97
C GLN A 148 1.80 -13.21 12.96
N GLU A 149 0.80 -14.07 12.87
CA GLU A 149 0.92 -15.53 12.82
C GLU A 149 1.61 -16.06 11.56
N TYR A 150 1.67 -15.29 10.47
CA TYR A 150 2.31 -15.70 9.20
C TYR A 150 3.70 -15.08 8.98
N ARG A 151 4.21 -14.32 9.96
CA ARG A 151 5.54 -13.69 9.90
C ARG A 151 6.67 -14.71 10.07
N GLY A 152 7.87 -14.31 9.66
CA GLY A 152 9.07 -15.15 9.72
C GLY A 152 9.17 -16.21 8.62
N GLN A 153 8.18 -16.29 7.72
CA GLN A 153 8.12 -17.32 6.69
C GLN A 153 8.50 -16.82 5.28
N GLY A 154 8.80 -15.53 5.14
CA GLY A 154 9.13 -14.87 3.87
C GLY A 154 7.93 -14.30 3.09
N LEU A 155 6.72 -14.30 3.66
CA LEU A 155 5.48 -13.88 2.95
C LEU A 155 5.55 -12.43 2.43
N ALA A 156 6.11 -11.50 3.20
CA ALA A 156 6.30 -10.12 2.75
C ALA A 156 7.23 -10.03 1.53
N THR A 157 8.35 -10.76 1.55
CA THR A 157 9.31 -10.83 0.44
C THR A 157 8.65 -11.38 -0.82
N GLU A 158 7.90 -12.48 -0.70
CA GLU A 158 7.19 -13.07 -1.83
C GLU A 158 6.16 -12.10 -2.44
N MET A 159 5.41 -11.36 -1.61
CA MET A 159 4.49 -10.32 -2.10
C MET A 159 5.22 -9.22 -2.88
N TRP A 160 6.41 -8.81 -2.42
CA TRP A 160 7.25 -7.84 -3.12
C TRP A 160 7.74 -8.35 -4.47
N GLU A 161 8.28 -9.57 -4.52
CA GLU A 161 8.75 -10.19 -5.75
C GLU A 161 7.64 -10.31 -6.79
N ARG A 162 6.45 -10.77 -6.38
CA ARG A 162 5.27 -10.88 -7.26
C ARG A 162 4.78 -9.51 -7.73
N SER A 163 4.83 -8.49 -6.88
CA SER A 163 4.48 -7.12 -7.26
C SER A 163 5.41 -6.55 -8.33
N ILE A 164 6.71 -6.82 -8.23
CA ILE A 164 7.69 -6.44 -9.26
C ILE A 164 7.39 -7.15 -10.59
N LYS A 165 7.03 -8.44 -10.55
CA LYS A 165 6.64 -9.21 -11.75
C LYS A 165 5.34 -8.69 -12.38
N CYS A 166 4.35 -8.34 -11.57
CA CYS A 166 3.08 -7.76 -12.03
C CYS A 166 3.30 -6.51 -12.90
N ARG A 167 4.31 -5.70 -12.56
CA ARG A 167 4.68 -4.52 -13.35
C ARG A 167 5.29 -4.88 -14.70
N LYS A 168 6.22 -5.84 -14.75
CA LYS A 168 6.91 -6.22 -16.00
C LYS A 168 5.92 -6.65 -17.08
N GLN A 169 4.80 -7.27 -16.70
CA GLN A 169 3.76 -7.70 -17.62
C GLN A 169 2.95 -6.53 -18.20
N LYS A 170 2.77 -5.44 -17.45
CA LYS A 170 2.01 -4.26 -17.89
C LYS A 170 2.82 -3.26 -18.71
N SER A 171 4.15 -3.29 -18.63
CA SER A 171 5.03 -2.39 -19.40
C SER A 171 5.36 -2.89 -20.82
N VAL A 172 4.82 -4.04 -21.23
CA VAL A 172 5.07 -4.68 -22.55
C VAL A 172 3.94 -4.38 -23.56
N HIS A 173 2.97 -3.53 -23.21
CA HIS A 173 1.86 -3.13 -24.07
C HIS A 173 1.77 -1.61 -24.22
#